data_AF-A0A7V1F9B2-F1
#
_entry.id   AF-A0A7V1F9B2-F1
#
_cell.length_a   1.000
_cell.length_b   1.000
_cell.length_c   1.000
_cell.angle_alpha   90.00
_cell.angle_beta   90.00
_cell.angle_gamma   90.00
#
_symmetry.space_group_name_H-M   'P 1'
#
loop_
_entity.id
_entity.type
_entity.pdbx_description
1 polymer ?
#
loop_
_entity_poly.entity_id
_entity_poly.type
_entity_poly.pdbx_seq_one_letter_code
_entity_poly.pdbx_strand_id
1 'polypeptide(L)'
;WTLFSWLFLSIGILLGAKWAYVELGWGGYWAWDPVENASLLPWLTGTAFLHSVMIQERKDMLKIWNMVLIVLTFLLTIFGTFVTRSGIISSVHSFGNSNLGPLFLLFMFWAIVSATYLIISRREDLRSRNQLDSVLSRESSFLFNNLIFVAATFAILWGTLFPIISEAVRGIKITVGPPFFNTVNVPIAIALILLTGICPLISWRKATMNNFLRNFLIPSAVFFTALILLFAVGIRKVAPLLTFSLSAFVLTSIFFEFYRGTLSRIRYHDENIFTGFKNLIFKHRKRYGGYVVHTGMILIFIGIAGSSSFKTEKEKTMKKGDTIKIANYELTFTGLDQYNTPNAQVSTASFRIKNGNKYEGLATPSKHYHPLQKQTMTEVYISSNLREDLYLILGSINTNGSVFIKAEIIPLVAWIWIGGYILIVGTLFAMWPSKKKKSFLETKPLAKKNKEFVQLPQV
;
A
#
# COMPACT_ATOMS: atom_id res chain seq x y z
N TRP A 1 6.71 -18.50 0.58
CA TRP A 1 7.68 -17.55 1.16
C TRP A 1 7.37 -16.11 0.74
N THR A 2 7.13 -15.80 -0.54
CA THR A 2 6.89 -14.41 -0.99
C THR A 2 5.73 -13.71 -0.29
N LEU A 3 4.54 -14.34 -0.23
CA LEU A 3 3.38 -13.77 0.49
C LEU A 3 3.66 -13.54 1.97
N PHE A 4 4.47 -14.40 2.59
CA PHE A 4 4.87 -14.25 4.00
C PHE A 4 5.76 -13.01 4.16
N SER A 5 6.84 -12.89 3.37
CA SER A 5 7.73 -11.72 3.42
C SER A 5 6.98 -10.42 3.10
N TRP A 6 6.12 -10.43 2.09
CA TRP A 6 5.30 -9.28 1.71
C TRP A 6 4.29 -8.88 2.80
N LEU A 7 3.71 -9.85 3.51
CA LEU A 7 2.84 -9.59 4.65
C LEU A 7 3.57 -8.86 5.78
N PHE A 8 4.73 -9.38 6.19
CA PHE A 8 5.52 -8.76 7.26
C PHE A 8 6.00 -7.35 6.88
N LEU A 9 6.41 -7.15 5.62
CA LEU A 9 6.75 -5.81 5.13
C LEU A 9 5.53 -4.87 5.15
N SER A 10 4.35 -5.35 4.74
CA SER A 10 3.11 -4.56 4.79
C SER A 10 2.73 -4.18 6.22
N ILE A 11 2.89 -5.11 7.18
CA ILE A 11 2.68 -4.85 8.61
C ILE A 11 3.68 -3.81 9.12
N GLY A 12 4.96 -3.95 8.77
CA GLY A 12 6.01 -3.00 9.14
C GLY A 12 5.73 -1.58 8.64
N ILE A 13 5.34 -1.44 7.38
CA ILE A 13 4.96 -0.14 6.78
C ILE A 13 3.74 0.44 7.50
N LEU A 14 2.70 -0.38 7.75
CA LEU A 14 1.47 0.09 8.40
C LEU A 14 1.72 0.54 9.85
N LEU A 15 2.49 -0.23 10.61
CA LEU A 15 2.85 0.11 11.99
C LEU A 15 3.76 1.33 12.04
N GLY A 16 4.73 1.44 11.11
CA GLY A 16 5.58 2.61 10.98
C GLY A 16 4.78 3.88 10.68
N ALA A 17 3.84 3.82 9.72
CA ALA A 17 2.94 4.92 9.40
C ALA A 17 2.06 5.33 10.60
N LYS A 18 1.54 4.34 11.35
CA LYS A 18 0.75 4.61 12.57
C LYS A 18 1.59 5.23 13.69
N TRP A 19 2.81 4.74 13.89
CA TRP A 19 3.75 5.30 14.86
C TRP A 19 4.12 6.75 14.50
N ALA A 20 4.47 7.01 13.24
CA ALA A 20 4.76 8.36 12.74
C ALA A 20 3.59 9.32 12.98
N TYR A 21 2.37 8.84 12.75
CA TYR A 21 1.13 9.60 12.98
C TYR A 21 0.91 9.99 14.44
N VAL A 22 1.42 9.21 15.41
CA VAL A 22 1.23 9.48 16.85
C VAL A 22 2.39 10.26 17.46
N GLU A 23 3.63 10.04 16.99
CA GLU A 23 4.84 10.44 17.74
C GLU A 23 5.65 11.59 17.13
N LEU A 24 5.50 11.87 15.83
CA LEU A 24 6.43 12.79 15.18
C LEU A 24 5.96 14.24 15.12
N GLY A 25 4.70 14.52 15.49
CA GLY A 25 4.20 15.89 15.65
C GLY A 25 4.17 16.77 14.39
N TRP A 26 4.40 16.22 13.17
CA TRP A 26 4.25 16.94 11.91
C TRP A 26 2.91 16.68 11.19
N GLY A 27 1.96 16.03 11.89
CA GLY A 27 0.56 15.94 11.46
C GLY A 27 0.31 15.03 10.25
N GLY A 28 1.10 13.95 10.11
CA GLY A 28 1.02 13.05 8.96
C GLY A 28 1.45 11.61 9.28
N TYR A 29 0.98 10.68 8.44
CA TYR A 29 1.35 9.26 8.48
C TYR A 29 2.41 8.90 7.41
N TRP A 30 2.75 9.85 6.53
CA TRP A 30 3.75 9.71 5.46
C TRP A 30 4.27 11.07 4.97
N ALA A 31 5.58 11.27 4.98
CA ALA A 31 6.30 12.52 4.68
C ALA A 31 7.02 12.49 3.33
N TRP A 32 7.13 11.30 2.72
CA TRP A 32 8.11 11.04 1.67
C TRP A 32 9.55 11.19 2.18
N ASP A 33 9.77 10.91 3.46
CA ASP A 33 11.10 10.87 4.04
C ASP A 33 11.92 9.69 3.46
N PRO A 34 13.26 9.80 3.33
CA PRO A 34 14.09 8.75 2.74
C PRO A 34 13.93 7.36 3.35
N VAL A 35 13.71 7.23 4.66
CA VAL A 35 13.53 5.94 5.33
C VAL A 35 12.16 5.36 5.03
N GLU A 36 11.12 6.20 5.05
CA GLU A 36 9.77 5.81 4.60
C GLU A 36 9.83 5.31 3.14
N ASN A 37 10.40 6.11 2.24
CA ASN A 37 10.56 5.77 0.83
C ASN A 37 11.29 4.45 0.66
N ALA A 38 12.39 4.25 1.38
CA ALA A 38 13.18 3.03 1.26
C ALA A 38 12.43 1.77 1.74
N SER A 39 11.49 1.90 2.68
CA SER A 39 10.60 0.79 3.07
C SER A 39 9.58 0.44 1.97
N LEU A 40 9.14 1.43 1.20
CA LEU A 40 8.13 1.27 0.14
C LEU A 40 8.71 0.64 -1.15
N LEU A 41 9.97 0.93 -1.48
CA LEU A 41 10.64 0.42 -2.69
C LEU A 41 10.59 -1.12 -2.86
N PRO A 42 11.01 -1.94 -1.87
CA PRO A 42 10.90 -3.40 -1.97
C PRO A 42 9.44 -3.87 -1.95
N TRP A 43 8.52 -3.13 -1.33
CA TRP A 43 7.10 -3.46 -1.34
C TRP A 43 6.50 -3.35 -2.75
N LEU A 44 6.86 -2.31 -3.51
CA LEU A 44 6.40 -2.10 -4.88
C LEU A 44 6.90 -3.20 -5.83
N THR A 45 8.20 -3.49 -5.79
CA THR A 45 8.83 -4.53 -6.64
C THR A 45 8.39 -5.93 -6.23
N GLY A 46 8.21 -6.19 -4.94
CA GLY A 46 7.62 -7.42 -4.42
C GLY A 46 6.16 -7.59 -4.84
N THR A 47 5.38 -6.51 -4.88
CA THR A 47 3.99 -6.52 -5.38
C THR A 47 3.94 -6.81 -6.88
N ALA A 48 4.84 -6.20 -7.67
CA ALA A 48 5.01 -6.52 -9.09
C ALA A 48 5.28 -8.03 -9.27
N PHE A 49 6.26 -8.56 -8.52
CA PHE A 49 6.62 -9.98 -8.55
C PHE A 49 5.43 -10.89 -8.20
N LEU A 50 4.67 -10.57 -7.14
CA LEU A 50 3.49 -11.35 -6.75
C LEU A 50 2.45 -11.46 -7.87
N HIS A 51 2.29 -10.41 -8.67
CA HIS A 51 1.37 -10.41 -9.81
C HIS A 51 1.98 -11.14 -11.02
N SER A 52 3.28 -11.00 -11.25
CA SER A 52 3.96 -11.62 -12.40
C SER A 52 4.20 -13.12 -12.22
N VAL A 53 4.46 -13.61 -11.01
CA VAL A 53 4.62 -15.05 -10.73
C VAL A 53 3.34 -15.82 -11.01
N MET A 54 2.17 -15.20 -10.85
CA MET A 54 0.89 -15.80 -11.21
C MET A 54 0.77 -16.07 -12.72
N ILE A 55 1.37 -15.23 -13.56
CA ILE A 55 1.43 -15.48 -15.01
C ILE A 55 2.38 -16.63 -15.28
N GLN A 56 3.57 -16.63 -14.65
CA GLN A 56 4.53 -17.73 -14.81
C GLN A 56 3.91 -19.08 -14.46
N GLU A 57 3.22 -19.20 -13.31
CA GLU A 57 2.57 -20.45 -12.89
C GLU A 57 1.48 -20.92 -13.87
N ARG A 58 0.78 -19.99 -14.54
CA ARG A 58 -0.37 -20.32 -15.40
C ARG A 58 -0.03 -20.46 -16.87
N LYS A 59 1.00 -19.76 -17.34
CA LYS A 59 1.32 -19.60 -18.77
C LYS A 59 2.77 -19.92 -19.11
N ASP A 60 3.63 -20.24 -18.14
CA ASP A 60 5.06 -20.51 -18.35
C ASP A 60 5.80 -19.36 -19.06
N MET A 61 5.49 -18.12 -18.66
CA MET A 61 6.04 -16.87 -19.20
C MET A 61 6.76 -16.05 -18.12
N LEU A 62 7.55 -15.05 -18.55
CA LEU A 62 8.15 -14.02 -17.68
C LEU A 62 9.14 -14.55 -16.63
N LYS A 63 9.74 -15.73 -16.84
CA LYS A 63 10.70 -16.33 -15.89
C LYS A 63 11.89 -15.43 -15.56
N ILE A 64 12.56 -14.89 -16.58
CA ILE A 64 13.70 -13.96 -16.40
C ILE A 64 13.23 -12.69 -15.69
N TRP A 65 12.09 -12.12 -16.11
CA TRP A 65 11.51 -10.93 -15.49
C TRP A 65 11.22 -11.15 -13.99
N ASN A 66 10.68 -12.30 -13.62
CA ASN A 66 10.45 -12.67 -12.23
C ASN A 66 11.74 -12.80 -11.42
N MET A 67 12.81 -13.34 -12.01
CA MET A 67 14.14 -13.34 -11.38
C MET A 67 14.68 -11.93 -11.16
N VAL A 68 14.54 -11.04 -12.16
CA VAL A 68 14.95 -9.64 -12.03
C VAL A 68 14.16 -8.94 -10.91
N LEU A 69 12.83 -9.09 -10.88
CA LEU A 69 12.00 -8.45 -9.85
C LEU A 69 12.34 -8.91 -8.44
N ILE A 70 12.59 -10.22 -8.23
CA ILE A 70 12.91 -10.69 -6.89
C ILE A 70 14.31 -10.30 -6.44
N VAL A 71 15.28 -10.30 -7.35
CA VAL A 71 16.63 -9.76 -7.08
C VAL A 71 16.54 -8.28 -6.75
N LEU A 72 15.77 -7.50 -7.51
CA LEU A 72 15.53 -6.09 -7.24
C LEU A 72 14.88 -5.87 -5.87
N THR A 73 13.86 -6.67 -5.52
CA THR A 73 13.21 -6.64 -4.20
C THR A 73 14.21 -6.87 -3.07
N PHE A 74 15.09 -7.87 -3.23
CA PHE A 74 16.15 -8.16 -2.27
C PHE A 74 17.15 -7.00 -2.13
N LEU A 75 17.67 -6.50 -3.25
CA LEU A 75 18.62 -5.38 -3.27
C LEU A 75 18.01 -4.12 -2.65
N LEU A 76 16.75 -3.81 -2.93
CA LEU A 76 16.05 -2.66 -2.35
C LEU A 76 15.83 -2.79 -0.84
N THR A 77 15.74 -4.02 -0.31
CA THR A 77 15.69 -4.26 1.13
C THR A 77 17.03 -3.91 1.79
N ILE A 78 18.14 -4.30 1.17
CA ILE A 78 19.49 -3.94 1.63
C ILE A 78 19.70 -2.43 1.49
N PHE A 79 19.24 -1.84 0.39
CA PHE A 79 19.27 -0.40 0.18
C PHE A 79 18.55 0.37 1.30
N GLY A 80 17.38 -0.09 1.76
CA GLY A 80 16.72 0.54 2.91
C GLY A 80 17.53 0.49 4.21
N THR A 81 18.30 -0.59 4.41
CA THR A 81 19.25 -0.67 5.54
C THR A 81 20.41 0.32 5.36
N PHE A 82 20.92 0.46 4.13
CA PHE A 82 21.93 1.48 3.82
C PHE A 82 21.42 2.90 4.08
N VAL A 83 20.21 3.24 3.63
CA VAL A 83 19.61 4.58 3.85
C VAL A 83 19.48 4.89 5.34
N THR A 84 19.02 3.92 6.14
CA THR A 84 18.79 4.12 7.59
C THR A 84 20.08 4.19 8.42
N ARG A 85 21.18 3.55 7.98
CA ARG A 85 22.39 3.35 8.81
C ARG A 85 23.64 4.10 8.35
N SER A 86 23.67 4.57 7.10
CA SER A 86 24.85 5.20 6.51
C SER A 86 25.08 6.64 6.94
N GLY A 87 24.04 7.37 7.32
CA GLY A 87 24.12 8.81 7.62
C GLY A 87 24.37 9.70 6.41
N ILE A 88 24.41 9.14 5.19
CA ILE A 88 24.66 9.90 3.94
C ILE A 88 23.42 10.73 3.55
N ILE A 89 22.24 10.16 3.75
CA ILE A 89 20.96 10.81 3.48
C ILE A 89 20.33 11.24 4.80
N SER A 90 20.02 12.53 4.94
CA SER A 90 19.32 13.06 6.11
C SER A 90 17.89 12.53 6.16
N SER A 91 17.49 12.04 7.33
CA SER A 91 16.14 11.54 7.59
C SER A 91 15.73 11.91 9.00
N VAL A 92 14.43 12.14 9.21
CA VAL A 92 13.87 12.31 10.56
C VAL A 92 13.72 10.97 11.30
N HIS A 93 13.81 9.86 10.56
CA HIS A 93 13.68 8.49 11.06
C HIS A 93 15.04 7.78 11.23
N SER A 94 16.16 8.47 11.01
CA SER A 94 17.48 7.86 11.19
C SER A 94 17.92 7.92 12.66
N PHE A 95 17.87 6.77 13.33
CA PHE A 95 18.36 6.59 14.69
C PHE A 95 19.66 5.77 14.66
N GLY A 96 20.79 6.43 14.91
CA GLY A 96 22.11 5.79 14.96
C GLY A 96 22.86 5.83 13.63
N ASN A 97 23.58 6.93 13.42
CA ASN A 97 24.61 7.00 12.37
C ASN A 97 25.72 6.01 12.73
N SER A 98 26.08 5.13 11.79
CA SER A 98 27.14 4.15 11.95
C SER A 98 28.04 4.15 10.72
N ASN A 99 29.32 3.81 10.88
CA ASN A 99 30.24 3.73 9.74
C ASN A 99 30.06 2.47 8.87
N LEU A 100 28.84 1.90 8.85
CA LEU A 100 28.51 0.67 8.14
C LEU A 100 28.11 0.90 6.68
N GLY A 101 27.90 2.16 6.26
CA GLY A 101 27.51 2.52 4.89
C GLY A 101 28.37 1.86 3.81
N PRO A 102 29.72 1.96 3.87
CA PRO A 102 30.60 1.31 2.90
C PRO A 102 30.45 -0.22 2.83
N LEU A 103 30.19 -0.90 3.95
CA LEU A 103 29.98 -2.35 3.97
C LEU A 103 28.71 -2.76 3.23
N PHE A 104 27.62 -2.01 3.41
CA PHE A 104 26.38 -2.26 2.67
C PHE A 104 26.54 -1.97 1.17
N LEU A 105 27.28 -0.92 0.79
CA LEU A 105 27.58 -0.65 -0.63
C LEU A 105 28.40 -1.78 -1.25
N LEU A 106 29.44 -2.26 -0.57
CA LEU A 106 30.25 -3.38 -1.05
C LEU A 106 29.43 -4.67 -1.19
N PHE A 107 28.57 -4.97 -0.21
CA PHE A 107 27.67 -6.12 -0.29
C PHE A 107 26.68 -5.99 -1.43
N MET A 108 26.04 -4.83 -1.63
CA MET A 108 25.13 -4.59 -2.74
C MET A 108 25.84 -4.72 -4.09
N PHE A 109 27.07 -4.20 -4.22
CA PHE A 109 27.87 -4.34 -5.44
C PHE A 109 28.06 -5.83 -5.80
N TRP A 110 28.56 -6.64 -4.86
CA TRP A 110 28.77 -8.07 -5.10
C TRP A 110 27.47 -8.84 -5.30
N ALA A 111 26.38 -8.47 -4.61
CA ALA A 111 25.07 -9.05 -4.82
C ALA A 111 24.53 -8.77 -6.24
N ILE A 112 24.69 -7.54 -6.74
CA ILE A 112 24.30 -7.14 -8.11
C ILE A 112 25.11 -7.93 -9.13
N VAL A 113 26.44 -7.97 -8.99
CA VAL A 113 27.33 -8.69 -9.92
C VAL A 113 26.99 -10.17 -9.96
N SER A 114 26.86 -10.80 -8.79
CA SER A 114 26.56 -12.24 -8.68
C SER A 114 25.18 -12.57 -9.24
N ALA A 115 24.15 -11.79 -8.90
CA ALA A 115 22.80 -12.02 -9.40
C ALA A 115 22.70 -11.83 -10.92
N THR A 116 23.37 -10.81 -11.46
CA THR A 116 23.43 -10.54 -12.90
C THR A 116 24.13 -11.69 -13.63
N TYR A 117 25.28 -12.13 -13.12
CA TYR A 117 26.01 -13.28 -13.65
C TYR A 117 25.15 -14.55 -13.64
N LEU A 118 24.45 -14.84 -12.55
CA LEU A 118 23.58 -16.02 -12.44
C LEU A 118 22.40 -15.96 -13.42
N ILE A 119 21.75 -14.80 -13.55
CA ILE A 119 20.64 -14.65 -14.50
C ILE A 119 21.11 -14.84 -15.95
N ILE A 120 22.26 -14.25 -16.31
CA ILE A 120 22.79 -14.35 -17.68
C ILE A 120 23.28 -15.77 -17.98
N SER A 121 24.03 -16.40 -17.06
CA SER A 121 24.54 -17.76 -17.24
C SER A 121 23.44 -18.82 -17.28
N ARG A 122 22.31 -18.58 -16.59
CA ARG A 122 21.13 -19.47 -16.55
C ARG A 122 20.04 -19.07 -17.54
N ARG A 123 20.31 -18.16 -18.49
CA ARG A 123 19.26 -17.60 -19.37
C ARG A 123 18.51 -18.67 -20.16
N GLU A 124 19.19 -19.74 -20.58
CA GLU A 124 18.58 -20.83 -21.35
C GLU A 124 17.63 -21.66 -20.47
N ASP A 125 18.04 -21.95 -19.22
CA ASP A 125 17.18 -22.61 -18.22
C ASP A 125 15.94 -21.77 -17.87
N LEU A 126 16.08 -20.43 -17.92
CA LEU A 126 15.04 -19.45 -17.63
C LEU A 126 14.21 -19.06 -18.86
N ARG A 127 14.41 -19.70 -20.02
CA ARG A 127 13.66 -19.37 -21.22
C ARG A 127 12.18 -19.72 -21.06
N SER A 128 11.32 -18.77 -21.39
CA SER A 128 9.87 -18.96 -21.38
C SER A 128 9.46 -19.73 -22.63
N ARG A 129 8.51 -20.68 -22.50
CA ARG A 129 8.02 -21.47 -23.64
C ARG A 129 7.01 -20.71 -24.49
N ASN A 130 6.28 -19.80 -23.87
CA ASN A 130 5.20 -19.04 -24.49
C ASN A 130 5.55 -17.55 -24.61
N GLN A 131 4.90 -16.86 -25.55
CA GLN A 131 5.04 -15.43 -25.79
C GLN A 131 3.68 -14.73 -25.65
N LEU A 132 3.67 -13.39 -25.65
CA LEU A 132 2.44 -12.61 -25.56
C LEU A 132 1.71 -12.64 -26.90
N ASP A 133 0.50 -13.21 -26.92
CA ASP A 133 -0.30 -13.32 -28.14
C ASP A 133 -1.02 -12.01 -28.52
N SER A 134 -1.25 -11.11 -27.56
CA SER A 134 -2.01 -9.87 -27.80
C SER A 134 -1.74 -8.80 -26.75
N VAL A 135 -1.63 -7.54 -27.21
CA VAL A 135 -1.51 -6.34 -26.36
C VAL A 135 -2.77 -6.11 -25.49
N LEU A 136 -3.95 -6.51 -25.98
CA LEU A 136 -5.21 -6.41 -25.24
C LEU A 136 -5.61 -7.77 -24.66
N SER A 137 -4.87 -8.20 -23.65
CA SER A 137 -5.08 -9.48 -22.95
C SER A 137 -4.89 -9.31 -21.44
N ARG A 138 -5.40 -10.25 -20.64
CA ARG A 138 -5.16 -10.25 -19.19
C ARG A 138 -3.64 -10.32 -18.92
N GLU A 139 -2.91 -11.13 -19.67
CA GLU A 139 -1.45 -11.25 -19.60
C GLU A 139 -0.77 -9.89 -19.80
N SER A 140 -1.18 -9.14 -20.82
CA SER A 140 -0.66 -7.79 -21.09
C SER A 140 -1.06 -6.81 -19.99
N SER A 141 -2.28 -6.86 -19.45
CA SER A 141 -2.67 -6.00 -18.31
C SER A 141 -1.83 -6.27 -17.06
N PHE A 142 -1.48 -7.53 -16.78
CA PHE A 142 -0.56 -7.88 -15.71
C PHE A 142 0.87 -7.36 -15.98
N LEU A 143 1.36 -7.40 -17.23
CA LEU A 143 2.64 -6.80 -17.60
C LEU A 143 2.63 -5.28 -17.41
N PHE A 144 1.59 -4.58 -17.89
CA PHE A 144 1.43 -3.13 -17.67
C PHE A 144 1.41 -2.77 -16.19
N ASN A 145 0.69 -3.54 -15.37
CA ASN A 145 0.70 -3.37 -13.91
C ASN A 145 2.13 -3.47 -13.34
N ASN A 146 2.91 -4.46 -13.79
CA ASN A 146 4.31 -4.60 -13.38
C ASN A 146 5.16 -3.39 -13.78
N LEU A 147 5.02 -2.91 -15.02
CA LEU A 147 5.76 -1.75 -15.50
C LEU A 147 5.43 -0.49 -14.70
N ILE A 148 4.17 -0.29 -14.32
CA ILE A 148 3.77 0.87 -13.50
C ILE A 148 4.35 0.76 -12.08
N PHE A 149 4.37 -0.44 -11.48
CA PHE A 149 5.05 -0.64 -10.19
C PHE A 149 6.55 -0.33 -10.28
N VAL A 150 7.23 -0.82 -11.32
CA VAL A 150 8.67 -0.55 -11.52
C VAL A 150 8.93 0.95 -11.81
N ALA A 151 8.04 1.61 -12.56
CA ALA A 151 8.12 3.05 -12.79
C ALA A 151 7.95 3.85 -11.49
N ALA A 152 7.02 3.44 -10.63
CA ALA A 152 6.85 4.02 -9.30
C ALA A 152 8.11 3.84 -8.44
N THR A 153 8.67 2.63 -8.42
CA THR A 153 9.93 2.33 -7.74
C THR A 153 11.06 3.22 -8.25
N PHE A 154 11.21 3.35 -9.57
CA PHE A 154 12.24 4.19 -10.17
C PHE A 154 12.06 5.67 -9.77
N ALA A 155 10.85 6.21 -9.87
CA ALA A 155 10.58 7.60 -9.51
C ALA A 155 10.88 7.90 -8.04
N ILE A 156 10.49 7.00 -7.13
CA ILE A 156 10.74 7.16 -5.69
C ILE A 156 12.23 7.01 -5.38
N LEU A 157 12.90 6.02 -5.97
CA LEU A 157 14.33 5.81 -5.79
C LEU A 157 15.12 7.02 -6.31
N TRP A 158 14.74 7.53 -7.47
CA TRP A 158 15.35 8.72 -8.07
C TRP A 158 15.22 9.94 -7.14
N GLY A 159 14.00 10.24 -6.68
CA GLY A 159 13.78 11.36 -5.75
C GLY A 159 14.56 11.20 -4.44
N THR A 160 14.66 9.96 -3.93
CA THR A 160 15.39 9.65 -2.69
C THR A 160 16.90 9.79 -2.85
N LEU A 161 17.46 9.42 -4.00
CA LEU A 161 18.90 9.52 -4.29
C LEU A 161 19.32 10.90 -4.79
N PHE A 162 18.37 11.75 -5.20
CA PHE A 162 18.66 13.04 -5.79
C PHE A 162 19.59 13.94 -4.96
N PRO A 163 19.48 14.04 -3.62
CA PRO A 163 20.40 14.84 -2.82
C PRO A 163 21.86 14.38 -2.93
N ILE A 164 22.11 13.07 -3.03
CA ILE A 164 23.45 12.51 -3.22
C ILE A 164 23.97 12.85 -4.62
N ILE A 165 23.11 12.68 -5.63
CA ILE A 165 23.46 12.95 -7.03
C ILE A 165 23.77 14.44 -7.23
N SER A 166 22.94 15.33 -6.66
CA SER A 166 23.14 16.77 -6.78
C SER A 166 24.40 17.24 -6.07
N GLU A 167 24.74 16.64 -4.93
CA GLU A 167 25.99 16.92 -4.22
C GLU A 167 27.20 16.46 -5.04
N ALA A 168 27.16 15.25 -5.58
CA ALA A 168 28.26 14.72 -6.39
C ALA A 168 28.52 15.52 -7.68
N VAL A 169 27.46 16.05 -8.31
CA VAL A 169 27.57 16.76 -9.60
C VAL A 169 27.74 18.28 -9.43
N ARG A 170 27.06 18.89 -8.45
CA ARG A 170 26.98 20.35 -8.29
C ARG A 170 27.58 20.86 -6.97
N GLY A 171 28.03 19.98 -6.08
CA GLY A 171 28.55 20.36 -4.76
C GLY A 171 27.47 20.83 -3.76
N ILE A 172 26.19 20.72 -4.10
CA ILE A 172 25.06 21.14 -3.24
C ILE A 172 24.04 20.03 -3.04
N LYS A 173 23.57 19.86 -1.81
CA LYS A 173 22.50 18.92 -1.48
C LYS A 173 21.14 19.53 -1.77
N ILE A 174 20.44 19.03 -2.78
CA ILE A 174 19.08 19.43 -3.13
C ILE A 174 18.13 18.36 -2.60
N THR A 175 17.34 18.72 -1.58
CA THR A 175 16.33 17.81 -1.01
C THR A 175 15.06 17.82 -1.85
N VAL A 176 14.54 16.63 -2.15
CA VAL A 176 13.29 16.45 -2.88
C VAL A 176 12.18 16.16 -1.86
N GLY A 177 11.15 17.00 -1.84
CA GLY A 177 10.04 16.89 -0.89
C GLY A 177 8.72 16.42 -1.52
N PRO A 178 7.61 16.43 -0.75
CA PRO A 178 6.29 15.99 -1.18
C PRO A 178 5.80 16.53 -2.53
N PRO A 179 6.07 17.78 -2.96
CA PRO A 179 5.60 18.28 -4.25
C PRO A 179 6.05 17.41 -5.45
N PHE A 180 7.31 16.96 -5.48
CA PHE A 180 7.80 16.08 -6.54
C PHE A 180 7.11 14.73 -6.48
N PHE A 181 7.14 14.08 -5.30
CA PHE A 181 6.60 12.72 -5.16
C PHE A 181 5.11 12.67 -5.43
N ASN A 182 4.33 13.66 -5.00
CA ASN A 182 2.90 13.72 -5.26
C ASN A 182 2.61 13.94 -6.75
N THR A 183 3.36 14.82 -7.42
CA THR A 183 3.18 15.08 -8.86
C THR A 183 3.38 13.82 -9.69
N VAL A 184 4.36 12.98 -9.33
CA VAL A 184 4.68 11.75 -10.07
C VAL A 184 3.82 10.56 -9.62
N ASN A 185 3.68 10.33 -8.31
CA ASN A 185 3.07 9.11 -7.79
C ASN A 185 1.54 9.15 -7.74
N VAL A 186 0.90 10.32 -7.66
CA VAL A 186 -0.58 10.39 -7.66
C VAL A 186 -1.17 9.89 -8.99
N PRO A 187 -0.68 10.30 -10.18
CA PRO A 187 -1.13 9.73 -11.45
C PRO A 187 -0.87 8.22 -11.57
N ILE A 188 0.30 7.76 -11.10
CA ILE A 188 0.67 6.33 -11.06
C ILE A 188 -0.32 5.56 -10.18
N ALA A 189 -0.65 6.06 -8.98
CA ALA A 189 -1.61 5.44 -8.09
C ALA A 189 -3.01 5.34 -8.72
N ILE A 190 -3.49 6.41 -9.37
CA ILE A 190 -4.76 6.44 -10.10
C ILE A 190 -4.77 5.37 -11.21
N ALA A 191 -3.67 5.23 -11.96
CA ALA A 191 -3.53 4.19 -12.98
C ALA A 191 -3.57 2.77 -12.39
N LEU A 192 -2.92 2.54 -11.24
CA LEU A 192 -2.96 1.26 -10.53
C LEU A 192 -4.36 0.92 -9.99
N ILE A 193 -5.10 1.90 -9.47
CA ILE A 193 -6.49 1.70 -9.03
C ILE A 193 -7.35 1.28 -10.23
N LEU A 194 -7.22 1.96 -11.37
CA LEU A 194 -7.95 1.61 -12.58
C LEU A 194 -7.63 0.18 -13.03
N LEU A 195 -6.34 -0.20 -13.08
CA LEU A 195 -5.93 -1.55 -13.46
C LEU A 195 -6.44 -2.62 -12.48
N THR A 196 -6.54 -2.30 -11.19
CA THR A 196 -7.09 -3.21 -10.17
C THR A 196 -8.54 -3.60 -10.49
N GLY A 197 -9.33 -2.69 -11.05
CA GLY A 197 -10.72 -2.99 -11.47
C GLY A 197 -10.81 -3.63 -12.85
N ILE A 198 -9.97 -3.23 -13.80
CA ILE A 198 -9.99 -3.74 -15.18
C ILE A 198 -9.51 -5.20 -15.24
N CYS A 199 -8.40 -5.55 -14.59
CA CYS A 199 -7.74 -6.86 -14.75
C CYS A 199 -8.65 -8.06 -14.40
N PRO A 200 -9.43 -8.02 -13.30
CA PRO A 200 -10.36 -9.10 -12.95
C PRO A 200 -11.53 -9.28 -13.93
N LEU A 201 -11.89 -8.24 -14.68
CA LEU A 201 -13.02 -8.27 -15.61
C LEU A 201 -12.64 -8.78 -17.02
N ILE A 202 -11.37 -8.66 -17.43
CA ILE A 202 -10.85 -9.16 -18.72
C ILE A 202 -10.63 -10.68 -18.65
N SER A 203 -11.20 -11.47 -19.55
CA SER A 203 -10.99 -12.94 -19.59
C SER A 203 -9.57 -13.35 -20.00
N TRP A 204 -9.11 -14.55 -19.57
CA TRP A 204 -7.82 -15.17 -19.97
C TRP A 204 -7.76 -15.64 -21.46
N ARG A 205 -8.83 -15.43 -22.23
CA ARG A 205 -8.93 -15.66 -23.69
C ARG A 205 -9.57 -14.42 -24.31
N LYS A 206 -9.41 -14.24 -25.65
CA LYS A 206 -10.01 -13.12 -26.42
C LYS A 206 -11.42 -12.83 -25.91
N ALA A 207 -11.61 -11.64 -25.33
CA ALA A 207 -12.91 -11.22 -24.85
C ALA A 207 -13.81 -10.98 -26.06
N THR A 208 -14.94 -11.68 -26.13
CA THR A 208 -16.00 -11.29 -27.06
C THR A 208 -16.58 -9.95 -26.61
N MET A 209 -16.84 -9.04 -27.53
CA MET A 209 -17.30 -7.68 -27.21
C MET A 209 -18.56 -7.67 -26.31
N ASN A 210 -19.47 -8.63 -26.50
CA ASN A 210 -20.67 -8.75 -25.67
C ASN A 210 -20.36 -9.11 -24.20
N ASN A 211 -19.40 -10.00 -23.95
CA ASN A 211 -19.00 -10.34 -22.58
C ASN A 211 -18.22 -9.20 -21.93
N PHE A 212 -17.44 -8.47 -22.71
CA PHE A 212 -16.74 -7.27 -22.25
C PHE A 212 -17.75 -6.20 -21.79
N LEU A 213 -18.69 -5.80 -22.66
CA LEU A 213 -19.71 -4.81 -22.32
C LEU A 213 -20.53 -5.22 -21.09
N ARG A 214 -20.98 -6.47 -21.00
CA ARG A 214 -21.77 -6.96 -19.85
C ARG A 214 -21.00 -6.98 -18.52
N ASN A 215 -19.68 -7.13 -18.56
CA ASN A 215 -18.85 -7.13 -17.35
C ASN A 215 -18.51 -5.71 -16.89
N PHE A 216 -18.38 -4.77 -17.81
CA PHE A 216 -18.00 -3.39 -17.53
C PHE A 216 -19.18 -2.43 -17.33
N LEU A 217 -20.36 -2.73 -17.88
CA LEU A 217 -21.48 -1.77 -17.91
C LEU A 217 -21.88 -1.28 -16.52
N ILE A 218 -22.12 -2.17 -15.55
CA ILE A 218 -22.56 -1.76 -14.21
C ILE A 218 -21.43 -1.06 -13.45
N PRO A 219 -20.19 -1.61 -13.34
CA PRO A 219 -19.09 -0.89 -12.70
C PRO A 219 -18.83 0.49 -13.31
N SER A 220 -18.84 0.62 -14.64
CA SER A 220 -18.65 1.89 -15.33
C SER A 220 -19.82 2.86 -15.10
N ALA A 221 -21.06 2.38 -15.05
CA ALA A 221 -22.19 3.22 -14.68
C ALA A 221 -22.01 3.78 -13.25
N VAL A 222 -21.65 2.94 -12.28
CA VAL A 222 -21.36 3.36 -10.90
C VAL A 222 -20.21 4.37 -10.85
N PHE A 223 -19.16 4.17 -11.66
CA PHE A 223 -18.07 5.15 -11.80
C PHE A 223 -18.59 6.53 -12.24
N PHE A 224 -19.33 6.61 -13.34
CA PHE A 224 -19.82 7.88 -13.86
C PHE A 224 -20.84 8.52 -12.93
N THR A 225 -21.72 7.73 -12.31
CA THR A 225 -22.65 8.23 -11.29
C THR A 225 -21.91 8.80 -10.08
N ALA A 226 -20.92 8.08 -9.53
CA ALA A 226 -20.10 8.58 -8.43
C ALA A 226 -19.37 9.86 -8.82
N LEU A 227 -18.79 9.90 -10.03
CA LEU A 227 -18.10 11.08 -10.57
C LEU A 227 -19.01 12.30 -10.61
N ILE A 228 -20.21 12.16 -11.18
CA ILE A 228 -21.21 13.23 -11.30
C ILE A 228 -21.67 13.70 -9.91
N LEU A 229 -21.99 12.77 -9.01
CA LEU A 229 -22.47 13.09 -7.66
C LEU A 229 -21.40 13.81 -6.83
N LEU A 230 -20.15 13.32 -6.84
CA LEU A 230 -19.04 13.95 -6.12
C LEU A 230 -18.74 15.35 -6.68
N PHE A 231 -18.80 15.51 -8.00
CA PHE A 231 -18.67 16.82 -8.64
C PHE A 231 -19.83 17.76 -8.27
N ALA A 232 -21.07 17.25 -8.19
CA ALA A 232 -22.25 18.04 -7.80
C ALA A 232 -22.18 18.51 -6.34
N VAL A 233 -21.66 17.68 -5.43
CA VAL A 233 -21.46 18.02 -3.99
C VAL A 233 -20.27 18.96 -3.76
N GLY A 234 -19.51 19.30 -4.82
CA GLY A 234 -18.49 20.36 -4.78
C GLY A 234 -17.04 19.87 -4.75
N ILE A 235 -16.78 18.57 -4.95
CA ILE A 235 -15.40 18.08 -5.08
C ILE A 235 -14.86 18.47 -6.46
N ARG A 236 -13.95 19.45 -6.49
CA ARG A 236 -13.35 19.98 -7.74
C ARG A 236 -11.94 19.46 -8.02
N LYS A 237 -11.21 19.01 -7.01
CA LYS A 237 -9.83 18.50 -7.18
C LYS A 237 -9.87 17.18 -7.96
N VAL A 238 -9.10 17.10 -9.06
CA VAL A 238 -9.09 15.95 -9.97
C VAL A 238 -8.67 14.65 -9.27
N ALA A 239 -7.61 14.71 -8.46
CA ALA A 239 -7.07 13.53 -7.78
C ALA A 239 -8.07 12.80 -6.86
N PRO A 240 -8.71 13.45 -5.86
CA PRO A 240 -9.72 12.79 -5.03
C PRO A 240 -10.98 12.43 -5.81
N LEU A 241 -11.38 13.24 -6.79
CA LEU A 241 -12.55 12.96 -7.64
C LEU A 241 -12.37 11.64 -8.40
N LEU A 242 -11.23 11.45 -9.08
CA LEU A 242 -10.91 10.20 -9.77
C LEU A 242 -10.70 9.05 -8.79
N THR A 243 -10.00 9.27 -7.69
CA THR A 243 -9.71 8.22 -6.70
C THR A 243 -10.99 7.63 -6.12
N PHE A 244 -11.94 8.47 -5.68
CA PHE A 244 -13.21 7.98 -5.12
C PHE A 244 -14.09 7.33 -6.17
N SER A 245 -14.20 7.91 -7.36
CA SER A 245 -15.02 7.35 -8.44
C SER A 245 -14.49 6.00 -8.91
N LEU A 246 -13.16 5.89 -9.09
CA LEU A 246 -12.50 4.62 -9.43
C LEU A 246 -12.57 3.62 -8.28
N SER A 247 -12.52 4.07 -7.03
CA SER A 247 -12.73 3.17 -5.89
C SER A 247 -14.13 2.54 -5.94
N ALA A 248 -15.17 3.32 -6.25
CA ALA A 248 -16.52 2.80 -6.45
C ALA A 248 -16.59 1.78 -7.60
N PHE A 249 -15.90 2.06 -8.72
CA PHE A 249 -15.75 1.13 -9.84
C PHE A 249 -15.13 -0.21 -9.40
N VAL A 250 -14.00 -0.17 -8.70
CA VAL A 250 -13.26 -1.36 -8.27
C VAL A 250 -14.07 -2.16 -7.25
N LEU A 251 -14.64 -1.52 -6.23
CA LEU A 251 -15.44 -2.19 -5.21
C LEU A 251 -16.68 -2.86 -5.82
N THR A 252 -17.34 -2.21 -6.77
CA THR A 252 -18.46 -2.79 -7.53
C THR A 252 -17.99 -4.01 -8.34
N SER A 253 -16.84 -3.90 -9.00
CA SER A 253 -16.25 -5.00 -9.79
C SER A 253 -15.94 -6.22 -8.90
N ILE A 254 -15.32 -5.99 -7.74
CA ILE A 254 -15.02 -7.04 -6.75
C ILE A 254 -16.32 -7.66 -6.24
N PHE A 255 -17.31 -6.85 -5.86
CA PHE A 255 -18.62 -7.34 -5.41
C PHE A 255 -19.26 -8.29 -6.42
N PHE A 256 -19.22 -7.95 -7.71
CA PHE A 256 -19.76 -8.81 -8.77
C PHE A 256 -19.02 -10.15 -8.92
N GLU A 257 -17.72 -10.22 -8.61
CA GLU A 257 -16.96 -11.48 -8.61
C GLU A 257 -17.44 -12.44 -7.51
N PHE A 258 -17.80 -11.92 -6.33
CA PHE A 258 -18.41 -12.71 -5.26
C PHE A 258 -19.87 -13.08 -5.60
N TYR A 259 -20.65 -12.12 -6.07
CA TYR A 259 -22.07 -12.31 -6.39
C TYR A 259 -22.27 -13.34 -7.51
N ARG A 260 -21.64 -13.13 -8.68
CA ARG A 260 -21.77 -14.03 -9.83
C ARG A 260 -21.14 -15.39 -9.55
N GLY A 261 -20.03 -15.43 -8.80
CA GLY A 261 -19.40 -16.68 -8.36
C GLY A 261 -20.35 -17.51 -7.49
N THR A 262 -21.05 -16.86 -6.56
CA THR A 262 -22.02 -17.53 -5.68
C THR A 262 -23.24 -18.03 -6.45
N LEU A 263 -23.81 -17.19 -7.33
CA LEU A 263 -24.93 -17.60 -8.19
C LEU A 263 -24.60 -18.76 -9.14
N SER A 264 -23.36 -18.82 -9.62
CA SER A 264 -22.88 -19.95 -10.41
C SER A 264 -22.89 -21.24 -9.59
N ARG A 265 -22.45 -21.18 -8.34
CA ARG A 265 -22.43 -22.34 -7.44
C ARG A 265 -23.85 -22.86 -7.15
N ILE A 266 -24.80 -21.95 -6.93
CA ILE A 266 -26.20 -22.32 -6.70
C ILE A 266 -26.78 -23.05 -7.92
N ARG A 267 -26.58 -22.50 -9.13
CA ARG A 267 -27.18 -23.05 -10.35
C ARG A 267 -26.57 -24.36 -10.85
N TYR A 268 -25.27 -24.56 -10.67
CA TYR A 268 -24.56 -25.72 -11.24
C TYR A 268 -24.23 -26.81 -10.23
N HIS A 269 -24.43 -26.56 -8.93
CA HIS A 269 -24.13 -27.53 -7.87
C HIS A 269 -25.27 -27.72 -6.85
N ASP A 270 -26.46 -27.16 -7.09
CA ASP A 270 -27.63 -27.22 -6.18
C ASP A 270 -27.29 -26.88 -4.73
N GLU A 271 -26.38 -25.91 -4.54
CA GLU A 271 -25.99 -25.44 -3.21
C GLU A 271 -26.88 -24.26 -2.78
N ASN A 272 -27.22 -24.17 -1.49
CA ASN A 272 -27.84 -22.96 -0.94
C ASN A 272 -26.86 -21.77 -0.96
N ILE A 273 -27.36 -20.53 -0.81
CA ILE A 273 -26.54 -19.30 -0.88
C ILE A 273 -25.33 -19.35 0.07
N PHE A 274 -25.54 -19.77 1.33
CA PHE A 274 -24.49 -19.77 2.35
C PHE A 274 -23.39 -20.81 2.05
N THR A 275 -23.78 -22.04 1.73
CA THR A 275 -22.88 -23.12 1.32
C THR A 275 -22.16 -22.77 0.02
N GLY A 276 -22.87 -22.20 -0.94
CA GLY A 276 -22.33 -21.73 -2.22
C GLY A 276 -21.22 -20.69 -2.01
N PHE A 277 -21.51 -19.66 -1.21
CA PHE A 277 -20.56 -18.59 -0.87
C PHE A 277 -19.36 -19.10 -0.08
N LYS A 278 -19.60 -19.88 0.98
CA LYS A 278 -18.53 -20.49 1.78
C LYS A 278 -17.62 -21.33 0.89
N ASN A 279 -18.18 -22.23 0.11
CA ASN A 279 -17.38 -23.11 -0.72
C ASN A 279 -16.64 -22.36 -1.84
N LEU A 280 -17.24 -21.32 -2.42
CA LEU A 280 -16.59 -20.46 -3.41
C LEU A 280 -15.26 -19.89 -2.86
N ILE A 281 -15.33 -19.32 -1.66
CA ILE A 281 -14.21 -18.68 -0.98
C ILE A 281 -13.17 -19.71 -0.53
N PHE A 282 -13.61 -20.77 0.17
CA PHE A 282 -12.70 -21.76 0.75
C PHE A 282 -12.07 -22.71 -0.28
N LYS A 283 -12.72 -22.98 -1.43
CA LYS A 283 -12.11 -23.75 -2.53
C LYS A 283 -11.11 -22.93 -3.35
N HIS A 284 -11.25 -21.61 -3.39
CA HIS A 284 -10.42 -20.71 -4.20
C HIS A 284 -9.73 -19.62 -3.37
N ARG A 285 -9.15 -20.00 -2.21
CA ARG A 285 -8.62 -19.06 -1.21
C ARG A 285 -7.64 -18.03 -1.75
N LYS A 286 -6.69 -18.44 -2.60
CA LYS A 286 -5.72 -17.52 -3.23
C LYS A 286 -6.41 -16.39 -4.01
N ARG A 287 -7.46 -16.71 -4.78
CA ARG A 287 -8.19 -15.73 -5.60
C ARG A 287 -9.01 -14.79 -4.73
N TYR A 288 -9.84 -15.34 -3.84
CA TYR A 288 -10.74 -14.54 -3.03
C TYR A 288 -10.01 -13.78 -1.91
N GLY A 289 -8.91 -14.33 -1.38
CA GLY A 289 -7.99 -13.59 -0.50
C GLY A 289 -7.33 -12.41 -1.22
N GLY A 290 -6.96 -12.57 -2.50
CA GLY A 290 -6.50 -11.45 -3.32
C GLY A 290 -7.55 -10.35 -3.48
N TYR A 291 -8.83 -10.68 -3.69
CA TYR A 291 -9.90 -9.67 -3.73
C TYR A 291 -10.09 -8.95 -2.38
N VAL A 292 -9.94 -9.65 -1.25
CA VAL A 292 -9.95 -9.01 0.08
C VAL A 292 -8.76 -8.05 0.23
N VAL A 293 -7.56 -8.45 -0.20
CA VAL A 293 -6.37 -7.57 -0.22
C VAL A 293 -6.62 -6.30 -1.04
N HIS A 294 -7.15 -6.45 -2.26
CA HIS A 294 -7.45 -5.30 -3.11
C HIS A 294 -8.53 -4.41 -2.50
N THR A 295 -9.54 -4.97 -1.84
CA THR A 295 -10.54 -4.18 -1.09
C THR A 295 -9.86 -3.35 0.00
N GLY A 296 -8.95 -3.95 0.78
CA GLY A 296 -8.14 -3.23 1.76
C GLY A 296 -7.31 -2.10 1.14
N MET A 297 -6.68 -2.36 0.00
CA MET A 297 -5.90 -1.35 -0.74
C MET A 297 -6.76 -0.18 -1.23
N ILE A 298 -7.99 -0.44 -1.71
CA ILE A 298 -8.92 0.62 -2.13
C ILE A 298 -9.33 1.49 -0.94
N LEU A 299 -9.58 0.90 0.23
CA LEU A 299 -9.88 1.68 1.45
C LEU A 299 -8.69 2.54 1.88
N ILE A 300 -7.46 2.04 1.75
CA ILE A 300 -6.24 2.84 1.97
C ILE A 300 -6.20 4.04 1.02
N PHE A 301 -6.45 3.84 -0.28
CA PHE A 301 -6.47 4.95 -1.25
C PHE A 301 -7.58 5.97 -0.97
N ILE A 302 -8.76 5.54 -0.53
CA ILE A 302 -9.83 6.43 -0.06
C ILE A 302 -9.34 7.26 1.12
N GLY A 303 -8.73 6.61 2.12
CA GLY A 303 -8.18 7.29 3.29
C GLY A 303 -7.12 8.32 2.91
N ILE A 304 -6.18 7.96 2.03
CA ILE A 304 -5.12 8.87 1.54
C ILE A 304 -5.72 10.06 0.77
N ALA A 305 -6.65 9.81 -0.16
CA ALA A 305 -7.28 10.88 -0.93
C ALA A 305 -8.07 11.84 -0.03
N GLY A 306 -8.78 11.30 0.97
CA GLY A 306 -9.51 12.07 1.97
C GLY A 306 -8.61 12.94 2.82
N SER A 307 -7.64 12.32 3.49
CA SER A 307 -6.77 12.95 4.46
C SER A 307 -5.83 13.97 3.84
N SER A 308 -5.34 13.74 2.62
CA SER A 308 -4.43 14.67 1.94
C SER A 308 -5.15 15.83 1.25
N SER A 309 -6.37 15.62 0.76
CA SER A 309 -7.06 16.62 -0.08
C SER A 309 -7.98 17.56 0.70
N PHE A 310 -8.51 17.11 1.84
CA PHE A 310 -9.54 17.80 2.61
C PHE A 310 -9.13 18.10 4.06
N LYS A 311 -7.84 17.94 4.40
CA LYS A 311 -7.31 18.40 5.70
C LYS A 311 -7.54 19.89 5.87
N THR A 312 -7.97 20.29 7.06
CA THR A 312 -8.04 21.69 7.49
C THR A 312 -7.20 21.89 8.72
N GLU A 313 -6.48 23.00 8.80
CA GLU A 313 -5.60 23.32 9.93
C GLU A 313 -5.83 24.75 10.43
N LYS A 314 -5.63 24.96 11.72
CA LYS A 314 -5.58 26.27 12.36
C LYS A 314 -4.50 26.29 13.43
N GLU A 315 -3.82 27.43 13.50
CA GLU A 315 -2.75 27.67 14.45
C GLU A 315 -3.09 28.88 15.30
N LYS A 316 -2.79 28.82 16.60
CA LYS A 316 -2.99 29.95 17.51
C LYS A 316 -2.05 29.85 18.70
N THR A 317 -1.47 30.98 19.09
CA THR A 317 -0.87 31.14 20.42
C THR A 317 -1.97 31.47 21.42
N MET A 318 -2.10 30.66 22.47
CA MET A 318 -3.23 30.69 23.40
C MET A 318 -2.77 30.91 24.83
N LYS A 319 -3.42 31.84 25.53
CA LYS A 319 -3.37 32.01 26.99
C LYS A 319 -4.51 31.22 27.63
N LYS A 320 -4.37 30.86 28.91
CA LYS A 320 -5.41 30.14 29.64
C LYS A 320 -6.76 30.87 29.53
N GLY A 321 -7.80 30.14 29.16
CA GLY A 321 -9.14 30.67 28.87
C GLY A 321 -9.39 30.99 27.39
N ASP A 322 -8.34 31.15 26.57
CA ASP A 322 -8.50 31.37 25.14
C ASP A 322 -9.15 30.17 24.47
N THR A 323 -9.87 30.47 23.38
CA THR A 323 -10.54 29.46 22.57
C THR A 323 -10.13 29.55 21.10
N ILE A 324 -10.06 28.42 20.42
CA ILE A 324 -9.89 28.28 18.98
C ILE A 324 -11.00 27.40 18.41
N LYS A 325 -11.61 27.83 17.31
CA LYS A 325 -12.68 27.09 16.61
C LYS A 325 -12.17 26.53 15.29
N ILE A 326 -12.33 25.23 15.05
CA ILE A 326 -11.95 24.55 13.80
C ILE A 326 -13.05 23.55 13.41
N ALA A 327 -13.61 23.69 12.21
CA ALA A 327 -14.81 22.97 11.79
C ALA A 327 -15.93 23.06 12.86
N ASN A 328 -16.41 21.92 13.36
CA ASN A 328 -17.42 21.85 14.43
C ASN A 328 -16.81 21.86 15.84
N TYR A 329 -15.48 21.89 15.98
CA TYR A 329 -14.80 21.81 17.26
C TYR A 329 -14.48 23.19 17.82
N GLU A 330 -14.71 23.34 19.13
CA GLU A 330 -14.29 24.47 19.93
C GLU A 330 -13.34 23.95 21.01
N LEU A 331 -12.10 24.44 20.98
CA LEU A 331 -11.02 24.03 21.86
C LEU A 331 -10.66 25.19 22.79
N THR A 332 -10.87 25.01 24.09
CA THR A 332 -10.54 26.02 25.10
C THR A 332 -9.30 25.59 25.86
N PHE A 333 -8.26 26.42 25.88
CA PHE A 333 -7.03 26.12 26.62
C PHE A 333 -7.26 26.31 28.12
N THR A 334 -7.04 25.24 28.90
CA THR A 334 -7.35 25.20 30.33
C THR A 334 -6.13 25.32 31.24
N GLY A 335 -4.95 24.95 30.76
CA GLY A 335 -3.71 25.04 31.54
C GLY A 335 -2.57 24.22 30.95
N LEU A 336 -1.38 24.48 31.49
CA LEU A 336 -0.14 23.79 31.17
C LEU A 336 0.37 23.13 32.45
N ASP A 337 0.63 21.82 32.39
CA ASP A 337 1.23 21.05 33.47
C ASP A 337 2.64 20.63 33.06
N GLN A 338 3.61 20.81 33.96
CA GLN A 338 5.00 20.43 33.73
C GLN A 338 5.48 19.51 34.84
N TYR A 339 6.06 18.37 34.48
CA TYR A 339 6.58 17.41 35.43
C TYR A 339 7.79 16.67 34.86
N ASN A 340 8.62 16.15 35.76
CA ASN A 340 9.80 15.37 35.39
C ASN A 340 9.52 13.88 35.52
N THR A 341 10.01 13.10 34.57
CA THR A 341 10.11 11.65 34.62
C THR A 341 11.60 11.26 34.71
N PRO A 342 11.95 10.00 35.01
CA PRO A 342 13.35 9.58 35.05
C PRO A 342 14.13 9.86 33.75
N ASN A 343 13.45 9.90 32.60
CA ASN A 343 14.09 10.00 31.29
C ASN A 343 13.73 11.27 30.50
N ALA A 344 12.78 12.09 30.97
CA ALA A 344 12.26 13.23 30.21
C ALA A 344 11.67 14.32 31.10
N GLN A 345 11.77 15.57 30.65
CA GLN A 345 10.97 16.69 31.14
C GLN A 345 9.72 16.79 30.26
N VAL A 346 8.53 16.67 30.87
CA VAL A 346 7.26 16.59 30.15
C VAL A 346 6.47 17.87 30.37
N SER A 347 5.98 18.46 29.27
CA SER A 347 5.05 19.58 29.28
C SER A 347 3.76 19.19 28.59
N THR A 348 2.65 19.21 29.31
CA THR A 348 1.33 18.79 28.81
C THR A 348 0.37 19.96 28.81
N ALA A 349 -0.22 20.27 27.65
CA ALA A 349 -1.20 21.33 27.51
C ALA A 349 -2.62 20.74 27.50
N SER A 350 -3.49 21.23 28.37
CA SER A 350 -4.85 20.71 28.55
C SER A 350 -5.89 21.57 27.83
N PHE A 351 -6.68 20.98 26.95
CA PHE A 351 -7.73 21.65 26.17
C PHE A 351 -9.10 21.02 26.42
N ARG A 352 -10.10 21.84 26.72
CA ARG A 352 -11.49 21.39 26.76
C ARG A 352 -12.03 21.29 25.33
N ILE A 353 -12.57 20.14 24.95
CA ILE A 353 -13.13 19.91 23.61
C ILE A 353 -14.66 19.98 23.65
N LYS A 354 -15.25 20.83 22.82
CA LYS A 354 -16.66 20.78 22.45
C LYS A 354 -16.80 20.50 20.96
N ASN A 355 -17.72 19.61 20.58
CA ASN A 355 -18.13 19.35 19.20
C ASN A 355 -19.58 19.78 19.04
N GLY A 356 -19.80 20.91 18.36
CA GLY A 356 -21.06 21.65 18.42
C GLY A 356 -21.41 22.00 19.86
N ASN A 357 -22.56 21.51 20.35
CA ASN A 357 -23.01 21.74 21.72
C ASN A 357 -22.60 20.65 22.71
N LYS A 358 -21.99 19.56 22.25
CA LYS A 358 -21.63 18.41 23.09
C LYS A 358 -20.20 18.55 23.61
N TYR A 359 -20.02 18.35 24.92
CA TYR A 359 -18.70 18.19 25.51
C TYR A 359 -18.14 16.79 25.19
N GLU A 360 -16.93 16.72 24.62
CA GLU A 360 -16.31 15.45 24.23
C GLU A 360 -15.18 15.00 25.15
N GLY A 361 -14.58 15.91 25.93
CA GLY A 361 -13.53 15.54 26.89
C GLY A 361 -12.41 16.56 26.98
N LEU A 362 -11.26 16.11 27.49
CA LEU A 362 -10.04 16.88 27.62
C LEU A 362 -8.99 16.34 26.64
N ALA A 363 -8.41 17.23 25.84
CA ALA A 363 -7.26 16.98 24.99
C ALA A 363 -5.97 17.30 25.75
N THR A 364 -4.98 16.41 25.68
CA THR A 364 -3.71 16.56 26.40
C THR A 364 -2.49 16.31 25.51
N PRO A 365 -2.28 17.08 24.42
CA PRO A 365 -1.02 17.00 23.68
C PRO A 365 0.16 17.39 24.57
N SER A 366 1.31 16.75 24.38
CA SER A 366 2.47 16.94 25.25
C SER A 366 3.79 16.99 24.49
N LYS A 367 4.82 17.53 25.15
CA LYS A 367 6.21 17.54 24.69
C LYS A 367 7.11 16.90 25.73
N HIS A 368 7.99 16.02 25.26
CA HIS A 368 8.94 15.28 26.07
C HIS A 368 10.35 15.70 25.65
N TYR A 369 11.03 16.44 26.51
CA TYR A 369 12.45 16.78 26.31
C TYR A 369 13.32 15.73 27.00
N HIS A 370 14.16 15.05 26.22
CA HIS A 370 15.10 14.03 26.69
C HIS A 370 16.51 14.63 26.82
N PRO A 371 16.99 14.92 28.04
CA PRO A 371 18.25 15.66 28.23
C PRO A 371 19.49 14.90 27.74
N LEU A 372 19.51 13.57 27.88
CA LEU A 372 20.65 12.74 27.47
C LEU A 372 20.85 12.75 25.95
N GLN A 373 19.75 12.71 25.19
CA GLN A 373 19.75 12.71 23.73
C GLN A 373 19.72 14.14 23.16
N LYS A 374 19.44 15.16 23.98
CA LYS A 374 19.18 16.55 23.58
C LYS A 374 18.09 16.63 22.50
N GLN A 375 17.07 15.79 22.60
CA GLN A 375 15.98 15.68 21.64
C GLN A 375 14.65 16.02 22.30
N THR A 376 13.75 16.65 21.54
CA THR A 376 12.37 16.89 21.96
C THR A 376 11.45 16.05 21.09
N MET A 377 10.61 15.24 21.72
CA MET A 377 9.56 14.47 21.08
C MET A 377 8.20 15.11 21.38
N THR A 378 7.26 14.95 20.47
CA THR A 378 5.92 15.53 20.59
C THR A 378 4.90 14.42 20.55
N GLU A 379 4.17 14.25 21.65
CA GLU A 379 3.06 13.31 21.72
C GLU A 379 1.78 14.07 21.41
N VAL A 380 1.14 13.70 20.29
CA VAL A 380 -0.04 14.41 19.81
C VAL A 380 -1.31 13.90 20.49
N TYR A 381 -2.32 14.76 20.57
CA TYR A 381 -3.66 14.28 20.92
C TYR A 381 -4.43 13.95 19.64
N ILE A 382 -5.05 12.77 19.62
CA ILE A 382 -5.87 12.30 18.51
C ILE A 382 -7.21 11.82 19.05
N SER A 383 -8.29 12.42 18.56
CA SER A 383 -9.64 11.89 18.71
C SER A 383 -10.15 11.43 17.35
N SER A 384 -10.22 10.11 17.15
CA SER A 384 -10.54 9.50 15.85
C SER A 384 -11.97 8.99 15.79
N ASN A 385 -12.62 9.20 14.64
CA ASN A 385 -13.83 8.48 14.26
C ASN A 385 -13.74 8.05 12.77
N LEU A 386 -14.78 7.40 12.23
CA LEU A 386 -14.74 6.91 10.83
C LEU A 386 -14.75 8.03 9.78
N ARG A 387 -15.14 9.24 10.16
CA ARG A 387 -15.23 10.41 9.27
C ARG A 387 -13.96 11.23 9.30
N GLU A 388 -13.40 11.50 10.48
CA GLU A 388 -12.28 12.42 10.66
C GLU A 388 -11.57 12.22 12.00
N ASP A 389 -10.33 12.68 12.05
CA ASP A 389 -9.53 12.76 13.26
C ASP A 389 -9.36 14.24 13.65
N LEU A 390 -9.68 14.57 14.91
CA LEU A 390 -9.25 15.82 15.55
C LEU A 390 -7.83 15.61 16.08
N TYR A 391 -6.88 16.35 15.53
CA TYR A 391 -5.46 16.17 15.77
C TYR A 391 -4.85 17.45 16.35
N LEU A 392 -4.26 17.38 17.53
CA LEU A 392 -3.66 18.54 18.20
C LEU A 392 -2.17 18.33 18.45
N ILE A 393 -1.39 19.33 18.04
CA ILE A 393 0.05 19.36 18.19
C ILE A 393 0.42 20.54 19.09
N LEU A 394 1.05 20.24 20.23
CA LEU A 394 1.65 21.26 21.07
C LEU A 394 2.94 21.74 20.40
N GLY A 395 3.04 23.04 20.12
CA GLY A 395 4.23 23.66 19.56
C GLY A 395 5.12 24.29 20.63
N SER A 396 5.43 25.58 20.49
CA SER A 396 6.25 26.29 21.48
C SER A 396 5.46 26.62 22.75
N ILE A 397 6.17 26.65 23.87
CA ILE A 397 5.68 27.11 25.16
C ILE A 397 6.44 28.39 25.49
N ASN A 398 5.71 29.49 25.68
CA ASN A 398 6.30 30.78 25.98
C ASN A 398 6.51 30.96 27.50
N THR A 399 7.44 31.84 27.86
CA THR A 399 7.77 32.16 29.26
C THR A 399 6.58 32.75 30.05
N ASN A 400 5.63 33.37 29.36
CA ASN A 400 4.40 33.91 29.96
C ASN A 400 3.28 32.86 30.16
N GLY A 401 3.57 31.57 29.94
CA GLY A 401 2.62 30.47 30.07
C GLY A 401 1.65 30.30 28.90
N SER A 402 1.78 31.09 27.84
CA SER A 402 1.02 30.86 26.60
C SER A 402 1.63 29.74 25.76
N VAL A 403 0.78 29.00 25.05
CA VAL A 403 1.19 27.86 24.22
C VAL A 403 0.82 28.10 22.77
N PHE A 404 1.71 27.77 21.84
CA PHE A 404 1.36 27.65 20.43
C PHE A 404 0.76 26.26 20.18
N ILE A 405 -0.45 26.23 19.64
CA ILE A 405 -1.12 24.99 19.25
C ILE A 405 -1.40 24.99 17.75
N LYS A 406 -1.17 23.83 17.12
CA LYS A 406 -1.68 23.51 15.79
C LYS A 406 -2.80 22.48 15.93
N ALA A 407 -4.01 22.85 15.51
CA ALA A 407 -5.16 21.98 15.46
C ALA A 407 -5.49 21.61 14.02
N GLU A 408 -5.69 20.34 13.74
CA GLU A 408 -6.00 19.83 12.42
C GLU A 408 -7.24 18.93 12.47
N ILE A 409 -8.08 19.00 11.43
CA ILE A 409 -9.12 18.02 11.14
C ILE A 409 -8.65 17.24 9.92
N ILE A 410 -8.46 15.94 10.09
CA ILE A 410 -7.92 15.07 9.05
C ILE A 410 -8.98 14.03 8.66
N PRO A 411 -9.69 14.22 7.52
CA PRO A 411 -10.76 13.31 7.12
C PRO A 411 -10.24 11.92 6.73
N LEU A 412 -11.05 10.90 7.01
CA LEU A 412 -10.93 9.53 6.49
C LEU A 412 -9.63 8.77 6.84
N VAL A 413 -8.80 9.25 7.76
CA VAL A 413 -7.55 8.57 8.15
C VAL A 413 -7.82 7.15 8.68
N ALA A 414 -8.92 6.96 9.41
CA ALA A 414 -9.35 5.65 9.90
C ALA A 414 -9.41 4.57 8.80
N TRP A 415 -9.74 4.95 7.56
CA TRP A 415 -9.83 4.02 6.43
C TRP A 415 -8.47 3.51 5.94
N ILE A 416 -7.38 4.24 6.21
CA ILE A 416 -6.01 3.75 6.00
C ILE A 416 -5.76 2.55 6.92
N TRP A 417 -6.10 2.68 8.20
CA TRP A 417 -5.90 1.62 9.19
C TRP A 417 -6.81 0.42 8.94
N ILE A 418 -8.09 0.66 8.71
CA ILE A 418 -9.07 -0.40 8.39
C ILE A 418 -8.65 -1.15 7.13
N GLY A 419 -8.24 -0.42 6.09
CA GLY A 419 -7.75 -1.02 4.85
C GLY A 419 -6.48 -1.85 5.06
N GLY A 420 -5.56 -1.38 5.90
CA GLY A 420 -4.37 -2.12 6.32
C GLY A 420 -4.70 -3.44 7.04
N TYR A 421 -5.65 -3.43 7.97
CA TYR A 421 -6.11 -4.64 8.65
C TYR A 421 -6.78 -5.64 7.69
N ILE A 422 -7.61 -5.14 6.76
CA ILE A 422 -8.25 -5.96 5.73
C ILE A 422 -7.21 -6.58 4.81
N LEU A 423 -6.17 -5.83 4.42
CA LEU A 423 -5.03 -6.34 3.65
C LEU A 423 -4.37 -7.51 4.38
N ILE A 424 -4.05 -7.35 5.67
CA ILE A 424 -3.43 -8.41 6.49
C ILE A 424 -4.31 -9.67 6.51
N VAL A 425 -5.60 -9.52 6.81
CA VAL A 425 -6.55 -10.65 6.85
C VAL A 425 -6.66 -11.33 5.49
N GLY A 426 -6.75 -10.56 4.40
CA GLY A 426 -6.82 -11.08 3.05
C GLY A 426 -5.58 -11.88 2.66
N THR A 427 -4.40 -11.43 3.05
CA THR A 427 -3.13 -12.13 2.79
C THR A 427 -3.00 -13.41 3.61
N LEU A 428 -3.34 -13.37 4.90
CA LEU A 428 -3.39 -14.57 5.75
C LEU A 428 -4.35 -15.61 5.17
N PHE A 429 -5.51 -15.16 4.69
CA PHE A 429 -6.48 -16.04 4.04
C PHE A 429 -5.96 -16.63 2.72
N ALA A 430 -5.28 -15.83 1.89
CA ALA A 430 -4.66 -16.28 0.65
C ALA A 430 -3.52 -17.29 0.88
N MET A 431 -2.81 -17.18 2.00
CA MET A 431 -1.73 -18.09 2.41
C MET A 431 -2.23 -19.42 2.98
N TRP A 432 -3.50 -19.49 3.39
CA TRP A 432 -4.04 -20.68 4.05
C TRP A 432 -3.97 -21.92 3.14
N PRO A 433 -3.23 -22.98 3.52
CA PRO A 433 -3.00 -24.15 2.66
C PRO A 433 -4.32 -24.83 2.30
N SER A 434 -4.58 -25.01 0.99
CA SER A 434 -5.68 -25.87 0.56
C SER A 434 -5.39 -27.31 0.97
N LYS A 435 -6.43 -28.06 1.38
CA LYS A 435 -6.31 -29.52 1.48
C LYS A 435 -5.93 -29.99 0.06
N LYS A 436 -4.65 -30.29 -0.17
CA LYS A 436 -4.21 -30.91 -1.42
C LYS A 436 -5.07 -32.16 -1.59
N LYS A 437 -5.83 -32.26 -2.69
CA LYS A 437 -6.22 -33.60 -3.18
C LYS A 437 -4.89 -34.27 -3.49
N LYS A 438 -4.50 -35.28 -2.71
CA LYS A 438 -3.45 -36.23 -3.10
C LYS A 438 -3.88 -36.80 -4.46
N SER A 439 -3.19 -36.41 -5.52
CA SER A 439 -3.44 -36.79 -6.92
C SER A 439 -2.19 -36.26 -7.65
N PHE A 440 -1.25 -37.02 -8.17
CA PHE A 440 -1.18 -38.42 -8.58
C PHE A 440 0.32 -38.79 -8.48
N LEU A 441 0.67 -39.82 -7.71
CA LEU A 441 1.94 -40.56 -7.85
C LEU A 441 1.64 -42.07 -7.69
N GLU A 442 0.58 -42.53 -8.34
CA GLU A 442 0.48 -43.93 -8.73
C GLU A 442 0.55 -43.96 -10.25
N THR A 443 1.77 -44.04 -10.76
CA THR A 443 2.02 -44.59 -12.08
C THR A 443 1.61 -46.07 -12.05
N LYS A 444 0.36 -46.38 -12.36
CA LYS A 444 0.02 -47.73 -12.82
C LYS A 444 0.81 -47.98 -14.11
N PRO A 445 1.55 -49.10 -14.24
CA PRO A 445 2.19 -49.43 -15.49
C PRO A 445 1.12 -49.58 -16.57
N LEU A 446 1.33 -48.94 -17.73
CA LEU A 446 0.56 -49.22 -18.93
C LEU A 446 0.66 -50.71 -19.24
N ALA A 447 -0.43 -51.45 -19.05
CA ALA A 447 -0.55 -52.81 -19.55
C ALA A 447 -0.33 -52.76 -21.08
N LYS A 448 0.70 -53.47 -21.54
CA LYS A 448 0.96 -53.71 -22.97
C LYS A 448 -0.30 -54.28 -23.60
N LYS A 449 -0.97 -53.50 -24.46
CA LYS A 449 -1.91 -54.04 -25.43
C LYS A 449 -1.09 -54.83 -26.46
N ASN A 450 -1.21 -56.16 -26.43
CA ASN A 450 -0.76 -57.01 -27.52
C ASN A 450 -1.47 -56.56 -28.80
N LYS A 451 -0.68 -56.18 -29.81
CA LYS A 451 -1.13 -56.07 -31.19
C LYS A 451 -1.19 -57.49 -31.74
N GLU A 452 -2.37 -58.07 -31.84
CA GLU A 452 -2.59 -59.17 -32.78
C GLU A 452 -2.75 -58.58 -34.18
N PHE A 453 -1.80 -58.93 -35.05
CA PHE A 453 -1.89 -58.70 -36.48
C PHE A 453 -2.94 -59.66 -37.04
N VAL A 454 -4.05 -59.13 -37.53
CA VAL A 454 -4.97 -59.88 -38.38
C VAL A 454 -4.33 -59.95 -39.78
N GLN A 455 -3.82 -61.13 -40.13
CA GLN A 455 -3.52 -61.49 -41.51
C GLN A 455 -4.83 -61.65 -42.28
N LEU A 456 -5.00 -60.89 -43.37
CA LEU A 456 -6.03 -61.16 -44.37
C LEU A 456 -5.55 -62.32 -45.26
N PRO A 457 -6.40 -63.32 -45.58
CA PRO A 457 -6.02 -64.39 -46.50
C PRO A 457 -6.06 -63.89 -47.95
N GLN A 458 -5.04 -64.27 -48.71
CA GLN A 458 -5.04 -64.19 -50.17
C GLN A 458 -5.96 -65.27 -50.76
N VAL A 459 -6.95 -64.86 -51.55
CA VAL A 459 -7.33 -65.44 -52.86
C VAL A 459 -7.93 -64.32 -53.70
#